data_AF-A0A8J3ZBM2-F1
#
_entry.id   AF-A0A8J3ZBM2-F1
#
_cell.length_a   1.000
_cell.length_b   1.000
_cell.length_c   1.000
_cell.angle_alpha   90.00
_cell.angle_beta   90.00
_cell.angle_gamma   90.00
#
_symmetry.space_group_name_H-M   'P 1'
#
loop_
_entity.id
_entity.type
_entity.pdbx_description
1 polymer ?
#
loop_
_entity_poly.entity_id
_entity_poly.type
_entity_poly.pdbx_seq_one_letter_code
_entity_poly.pdbx_strand_id
1 'polypeptide(L)'
;MSASIRSVRAAVLAALVLLVAGYAAVVASNRAEAAGALLSQGRPATASSVENATTAASYAVDGNAATRWSSAFGDPQWIQVDLGATAAVDQVVLTWEAAYATAFQIQVSANASTWTTIYSTTTGTGGTQTLAVSGSGRYVRMNGTTRATPYGYSLWEFGVYGTFGGGTGCGTANVAQGRPAAASTTESAAYAASYAVDGNTGTRWSSAFGDPQWIQVDLGASTSICQVVLAWEAAYASAFQLQVSANASTWTTIYSTTTGTGGTQTLTVSGTGRYVRMNGTTRATPYGYSLWEFAVRSGSGSSQPPSSPPPSNPPGDFWGDTSTIPPAQNVVMVKVLNRTNGRYPDSQVYWSYNGVAHSIAEQPYFDMPVNTAGRMYFYLGSPNSQYFDFIEFTVGPAQFNGNTTRVDAFGLKLALRLRARDGYDVQIGEDQATFAETRDATFQRFVNEVPAEFKHLAQIQAPYRIPAPGSSPQFQPGGQYAGYYSAYTSQVGFSATAQQIFGCSGPLAENPGMCSALNRHVAHLPQSSWSNPALFYQTAPANYYSKFWHDHNINRLSYGFPYDDYAEQSSFIAHANPQWLLVAVGW
;
A
#
# COMPACT_ATOMS: atom_id res chain seq x y z
N MET A 1 -5.84 -82.11 25.75
CA MET A 1 -6.84 -81.08 25.34
C MET A 1 -6.39 -79.62 25.57
N SER A 2 -5.11 -79.31 25.80
CA SER A 2 -4.68 -77.92 26.11
C SER A 2 -3.89 -77.21 24.97
N ALA A 3 -3.36 -77.95 23.99
CA ALA A 3 -2.58 -77.37 22.89
C ALA A 3 -3.42 -76.93 21.67
N SER A 4 -4.61 -77.53 21.46
CA SER A 4 -5.43 -77.29 20.26
C SER A 4 -6.33 -76.05 20.34
N ILE A 5 -6.48 -75.42 21.51
CA ILE A 5 -7.36 -74.25 21.71
C ILE A 5 -6.57 -72.94 21.51
N ARG A 6 -5.24 -72.95 21.66
CA ARG A 6 -4.40 -71.76 21.49
C ARG A 6 -4.14 -71.43 20.01
N SER A 7 -4.03 -72.44 19.14
CA SER A 7 -3.80 -72.28 17.70
C SER A 7 -5.03 -71.79 16.94
N VAL A 8 -6.25 -72.18 17.36
CA VAL A 8 -7.51 -71.73 16.74
C VAL A 8 -7.81 -70.27 17.09
N ARG A 9 -7.47 -69.81 18.30
CA ARG A 9 -7.67 -68.40 18.70
C ARG A 9 -6.72 -67.43 17.96
N ALA A 10 -5.49 -67.84 17.66
CA ALA A 10 -4.55 -67.04 16.89
C ALA A 10 -4.96 -66.92 15.40
N ALA A 11 -5.47 -68.01 14.81
CA ALA A 11 -5.95 -68.01 13.42
C ALA A 11 -7.24 -67.18 13.22
N VAL A 12 -8.16 -67.21 14.19
CA VAL A 12 -9.40 -66.41 14.13
C VAL A 12 -9.12 -64.92 14.34
N LEU A 13 -8.16 -64.54 15.20
CA LEU A 13 -7.74 -63.13 15.32
C LEU A 13 -7.00 -62.62 14.07
N ALA A 14 -6.14 -63.44 13.45
CA ALA A 14 -5.45 -63.05 12.21
C ALA A 14 -6.42 -62.89 11.02
N ALA A 15 -7.44 -63.74 10.92
CA ALA A 15 -8.48 -63.64 9.89
C ALA A 15 -9.40 -62.42 10.09
N LEU A 16 -9.72 -62.04 11.33
CA LEU A 16 -10.49 -60.83 11.63
C LEU A 16 -9.69 -59.54 11.36
N VAL A 17 -8.38 -59.53 11.63
CA VAL A 17 -7.53 -58.36 11.33
C VAL A 17 -7.34 -58.18 9.82
N LEU A 18 -7.27 -59.26 9.04
CA LEU A 18 -7.19 -59.19 7.58
C LEU A 18 -8.53 -58.84 6.90
N LEU A 19 -9.67 -59.21 7.49
CA LEU A 19 -11.00 -58.76 7.02
C LEU A 19 -11.26 -57.28 7.34
N VAL A 20 -10.77 -56.77 8.48
CA VAL A 20 -10.85 -55.34 8.82
C VAL A 20 -9.86 -54.50 8.02
N ALA A 21 -8.68 -55.04 7.68
CA ALA A 21 -7.73 -54.38 6.79
C ALA A 21 -8.18 -54.39 5.31
N GLY A 22 -8.91 -55.42 4.87
CA GLY A 22 -9.48 -55.51 3.51
C GLY A 22 -10.70 -54.62 3.30
N TYR A 23 -11.49 -54.34 4.34
CA TYR A 23 -12.61 -53.38 4.27
C TYR A 23 -12.17 -51.92 4.32
N ALA A 24 -10.90 -51.66 4.71
CA ALA A 24 -10.30 -50.33 4.70
C ALA A 24 -9.74 -49.92 3.31
N ALA A 25 -9.77 -50.80 2.30
CA ALA A 25 -9.15 -50.56 0.99
C ALA A 25 -10.14 -50.38 -0.19
N VAL A 26 -11.46 -50.43 0.04
CA VAL A 26 -12.49 -50.12 -0.99
C VAL A 26 -13.58 -49.20 -0.44
N VAL A 27 -13.17 -48.22 0.35
CA VAL A 27 -13.88 -46.94 0.35
C VAL A 27 -12.99 -46.02 -0.47
N ALA A 28 -13.19 -46.05 -1.79
CA ALA A 28 -12.89 -44.87 -2.57
C ALA A 28 -13.59 -43.74 -1.83
N SER A 29 -12.80 -42.89 -1.19
CA SER A 29 -13.28 -41.67 -0.61
C SER A 29 -13.89 -40.88 -1.77
N ASN A 30 -15.18 -41.05 -1.99
CA ASN A 30 -16.01 -39.93 -2.37
C ASN A 30 -15.84 -38.97 -1.20
N ARG A 31 -14.78 -38.17 -1.25
CA ARG A 31 -14.77 -36.92 -0.51
C ARG A 31 -16.08 -36.30 -0.93
N ALA A 32 -16.96 -36.05 0.03
CA ALA A 32 -17.96 -35.02 -0.15
C ALA A 32 -17.14 -33.75 -0.41
N GLU A 33 -16.88 -33.49 -1.69
CA GLU A 33 -16.30 -32.26 -2.15
C GLU A 33 -17.30 -31.22 -1.68
N ALA A 34 -16.91 -30.41 -0.69
CA ALA A 34 -17.72 -29.27 -0.30
C ALA A 34 -18.08 -28.54 -1.59
N ALA A 35 -19.38 -28.26 -1.80
CA ALA A 35 -19.79 -27.46 -2.95
C ALA A 35 -18.85 -26.25 -3.05
N GLY A 36 -18.31 -25.99 -4.24
CA GLY A 36 -17.37 -24.89 -4.47
C GLY A 36 -17.91 -23.60 -3.86
N ALA A 37 -17.06 -22.63 -3.52
CA ALA A 37 -17.58 -21.38 -2.97
C ALA A 37 -18.41 -20.65 -4.04
N LEU A 38 -19.60 -20.14 -3.69
CA LEU A 38 -20.39 -19.28 -4.58
C LEU A 38 -19.66 -17.95 -4.77
N LEU A 39 -19.12 -17.73 -5.96
CA LEU A 39 -18.26 -16.59 -6.30
C LEU A 39 -19.04 -15.40 -6.88
N SER A 40 -20.20 -15.64 -7.51
CA SER A 40 -20.95 -14.62 -8.25
C SER A 40 -21.86 -13.74 -7.38
N GLN A 41 -22.24 -14.19 -6.18
CA GLN A 41 -23.24 -13.47 -5.38
C GLN A 41 -22.78 -12.05 -5.00
N GLY A 42 -23.63 -11.06 -5.22
CA GLY A 42 -23.39 -9.64 -4.99
C GLY A 42 -22.36 -8.99 -5.91
N ARG A 43 -21.85 -9.72 -6.93
CA ARG A 43 -20.81 -9.21 -7.82
C ARG A 43 -21.39 -8.31 -8.93
N PRO A 44 -20.59 -7.37 -9.47
CA PRO A 44 -21.02 -6.57 -10.62
C PRO A 44 -21.40 -7.47 -11.82
N ALA A 45 -22.59 -7.26 -12.37
CA ALA A 45 -23.07 -7.96 -13.55
C ALA A 45 -23.46 -6.97 -14.65
N THR A 46 -23.16 -7.33 -15.91
CA THR A 46 -23.59 -6.61 -17.10
C THR A 46 -24.21 -7.58 -18.10
N ALA A 47 -25.00 -7.08 -19.03
CA ALA A 47 -25.66 -7.88 -20.04
C ALA A 47 -25.67 -7.17 -21.39
N SER A 48 -25.89 -7.92 -22.47
CA SER A 48 -26.07 -7.37 -23.82
C SER A 48 -27.30 -6.45 -23.91
N SER A 49 -28.33 -6.75 -23.14
CA SER A 49 -29.55 -5.95 -23.03
C SER A 49 -30.31 -6.26 -21.75
N VAL A 50 -31.28 -5.41 -21.45
CA VAL A 50 -32.29 -5.62 -20.39
C VAL A 50 -33.67 -5.37 -20.99
N GLU A 51 -34.66 -6.19 -20.64
CA GLU A 51 -36.05 -6.01 -21.10
C GLU A 51 -36.63 -4.68 -20.57
N ASN A 52 -36.36 -4.37 -19.30
CA ASN A 52 -36.75 -3.14 -18.63
C ASN A 52 -35.94 -2.91 -17.34
N ALA A 53 -36.17 -1.79 -16.66
CA ALA A 53 -35.42 -1.42 -15.45
C ALA A 53 -35.63 -2.37 -14.25
N THR A 54 -36.73 -3.14 -14.21
CA THR A 54 -37.01 -4.10 -13.13
C THR A 54 -36.43 -5.49 -13.40
N THR A 55 -35.63 -5.64 -14.47
CA THR A 55 -35.02 -6.91 -14.88
C THR A 55 -33.51 -6.77 -15.18
N ALA A 56 -32.84 -5.92 -14.40
CA ALA A 56 -31.42 -5.63 -14.56
C ALA A 56 -30.51 -6.86 -14.34
N ALA A 57 -29.31 -6.85 -14.94
CA ALA A 57 -28.34 -7.96 -14.83
C ALA A 57 -27.94 -8.28 -13.38
N SER A 58 -27.90 -7.27 -12.50
CA SER A 58 -27.59 -7.43 -11.08
C SER A 58 -28.58 -8.34 -10.34
N TYR A 59 -29.82 -8.47 -10.83
CA TYR A 59 -30.83 -9.31 -10.20
C TYR A 59 -30.63 -10.81 -10.43
N ALA A 60 -29.72 -11.21 -11.34
CA ALA A 60 -29.37 -12.62 -11.48
C ALA A 60 -28.24 -13.05 -10.53
N VAL A 61 -27.74 -12.16 -9.67
CA VAL A 61 -26.61 -12.45 -8.78
C VAL A 61 -26.83 -11.86 -7.39
N ASP A 62 -28.03 -11.43 -7.04
CA ASP A 62 -28.33 -10.78 -5.76
C ASP A 62 -28.67 -11.77 -4.63
N GLY A 63 -28.90 -13.05 -4.96
CA GLY A 63 -29.28 -14.09 -4.01
C GLY A 63 -30.77 -14.05 -3.64
N ASN A 64 -31.59 -13.31 -4.39
CA ASN A 64 -33.02 -13.20 -4.17
C ASN A 64 -33.79 -13.93 -5.27
N ALA A 65 -34.36 -15.08 -4.93
CA ALA A 65 -35.13 -15.92 -5.85
C ALA A 65 -36.43 -15.29 -6.39
N ALA A 66 -36.78 -14.07 -6.00
CA ALA A 66 -37.94 -13.31 -6.50
C ALA A 66 -37.58 -12.23 -7.53
N THR A 67 -36.30 -11.96 -7.76
CA THR A 67 -35.79 -10.99 -8.75
C THR A 67 -35.06 -11.71 -9.87
N ARG A 68 -35.04 -11.13 -11.08
CA ARG A 68 -34.44 -11.79 -12.26
C ARG A 68 -33.82 -10.81 -13.23
N TRP A 69 -32.82 -11.25 -13.97
CA TRP A 69 -32.45 -10.61 -15.24
C TRP A 69 -33.37 -11.08 -16.37
N SER A 70 -33.66 -10.21 -17.33
CA SER A 70 -34.35 -10.55 -18.58
C SER A 70 -33.74 -9.75 -19.74
N SER A 71 -33.48 -10.40 -20.88
CA SER A 71 -32.93 -9.76 -22.08
C SER A 71 -34.01 -9.20 -23.01
N ALA A 72 -33.61 -8.39 -23.98
CA ALA A 72 -34.40 -8.13 -25.18
C ALA A 72 -34.69 -9.42 -25.96
N PHE A 73 -35.72 -9.37 -26.81
CA PHE A 73 -36.28 -10.56 -27.48
C PHE A 73 -35.55 -10.84 -28.80
N GLY A 74 -34.28 -11.25 -28.70
CA GLY A 74 -33.46 -11.58 -29.87
C GLY A 74 -32.34 -12.55 -29.52
N ASP A 75 -31.68 -13.06 -30.55
CA ASP A 75 -30.52 -13.96 -30.44
C ASP A 75 -29.32 -13.37 -31.20
N PRO A 76 -28.10 -13.44 -30.66
CA PRO A 76 -27.73 -13.89 -29.31
C PRO A 76 -27.96 -12.82 -28.23
N GLN A 77 -28.01 -13.23 -26.96
CA GLN A 77 -27.91 -12.33 -25.80
C GLN A 77 -27.00 -12.96 -24.74
N TRP A 78 -26.39 -12.13 -23.90
CA TRP A 78 -25.51 -12.59 -22.84
C TRP A 78 -25.71 -11.82 -21.54
N ILE A 79 -25.40 -12.49 -20.44
CA ILE A 79 -25.17 -11.90 -19.12
C ILE A 79 -23.79 -12.35 -18.64
N GLN A 80 -23.03 -11.43 -18.05
CA GLN A 80 -21.74 -11.72 -17.45
C GLN A 80 -21.65 -11.20 -16.03
N VAL A 81 -20.82 -11.84 -15.23
CA VAL A 81 -20.46 -11.43 -13.88
C VAL A 81 -18.94 -11.20 -13.80
N ASP A 82 -18.52 -10.10 -13.16
CA ASP A 82 -17.13 -9.84 -12.79
C ASP A 82 -16.87 -10.40 -11.39
N LEU A 83 -16.12 -11.50 -11.29
CA LEU A 83 -15.78 -12.13 -10.01
C LEU A 83 -14.80 -11.30 -9.16
N GLY A 84 -14.24 -10.21 -9.71
CA GLY A 84 -13.28 -9.32 -9.05
C GLY A 84 -11.82 -9.76 -9.18
N ALA A 85 -11.56 -11.05 -9.38
CA ALA A 85 -10.24 -11.60 -9.76
C ALA A 85 -10.40 -12.93 -10.51
N THR A 86 -9.29 -13.42 -11.08
CA THR A 86 -9.25 -14.71 -11.76
C THR A 86 -9.55 -15.85 -10.78
N ALA A 87 -10.60 -16.62 -11.09
CA ALA A 87 -10.95 -17.83 -10.38
C ALA A 87 -10.80 -19.06 -11.28
N ALA A 88 -10.47 -20.20 -10.69
CA ALA A 88 -10.79 -21.51 -11.21
C ALA A 88 -12.29 -21.75 -10.98
N VAL A 89 -13.03 -21.97 -12.06
CA VAL A 89 -14.47 -22.22 -12.07
C VAL A 89 -14.68 -23.70 -12.32
N ASP A 90 -15.36 -24.36 -11.39
CA ASP A 90 -15.64 -25.80 -11.44
C ASP A 90 -17.14 -26.11 -11.61
N GLN A 91 -18.02 -25.16 -11.30
CA GLN A 91 -19.45 -25.33 -11.44
C GLN A 91 -20.16 -24.00 -11.80
N VAL A 92 -21.18 -24.11 -12.63
CA VAL A 92 -22.14 -23.03 -12.89
C VAL A 92 -23.56 -23.54 -12.68
N VAL A 93 -24.37 -22.81 -11.92
CA VAL A 93 -25.80 -23.07 -11.72
C VAL A 93 -26.59 -21.96 -12.39
N LEU A 94 -27.44 -22.32 -13.34
CA LEU A 94 -28.40 -21.43 -13.99
C LEU A 94 -29.79 -21.74 -13.47
N THR A 95 -30.42 -20.78 -12.80
CA THR A 95 -31.84 -20.90 -12.39
C THR A 95 -32.67 -20.07 -13.36
N TRP A 96 -33.17 -20.72 -14.41
CA TRP A 96 -33.98 -20.09 -15.43
C TRP A 96 -35.38 -19.76 -14.95
N GLU A 97 -35.94 -18.72 -15.55
CA GLU A 97 -37.39 -18.57 -15.59
C GLU A 97 -38.01 -19.48 -16.69
N ALA A 98 -39.31 -19.37 -16.93
CA ALA A 98 -39.98 -20.03 -18.05
C ALA A 98 -39.35 -19.65 -19.41
N ALA A 99 -38.76 -18.46 -19.53
CA ALA A 99 -38.01 -18.01 -20.70
C ALA A 99 -36.51 -18.38 -20.62
N TYR A 100 -36.13 -19.50 -21.24
CA TYR A 100 -34.77 -20.07 -21.16
C TYR A 100 -34.09 -20.27 -22.54
N ALA A 101 -32.80 -20.63 -22.51
CA ALA A 101 -32.02 -21.00 -23.70
C ALA A 101 -32.07 -22.50 -24.00
N THR A 102 -32.41 -22.89 -25.24
CA THR A 102 -32.11 -24.25 -25.73
C THR A 102 -30.64 -24.35 -26.15
N ALA A 103 -30.07 -23.31 -26.78
CA ALA A 103 -28.65 -23.28 -27.13
C ALA A 103 -27.91 -22.15 -26.41
N PHE A 104 -26.86 -22.48 -25.67
CA PHE A 104 -26.03 -21.50 -24.97
C PHE A 104 -24.61 -21.99 -24.71
N GLN A 105 -23.73 -21.05 -24.36
CA GLN A 105 -22.36 -21.29 -23.94
C GLN A 105 -22.11 -20.67 -22.56
N ILE A 106 -21.29 -21.32 -21.75
CA ILE A 106 -20.62 -20.68 -20.61
C ILE A 106 -19.20 -20.36 -21.02
N GLN A 107 -18.77 -19.12 -20.80
CA GLN A 107 -17.47 -18.65 -21.22
C GLN A 107 -16.77 -17.90 -20.09
N VAL A 108 -15.45 -18.00 -20.06
CA VAL A 108 -14.59 -17.27 -19.12
C VAL A 108 -13.70 -16.28 -19.87
N SER A 109 -13.32 -15.20 -19.19
CA SER A 109 -12.41 -14.19 -19.73
C SER A 109 -11.56 -13.58 -18.63
N ALA A 110 -10.33 -13.19 -18.96
CA ALA A 110 -9.47 -12.40 -18.07
C ALA A 110 -9.79 -10.89 -18.15
N ASN A 111 -10.36 -10.42 -19.28
CA ASN A 111 -10.43 -9.00 -19.63
C ASN A 111 -11.80 -8.53 -20.16
N ALA A 112 -12.82 -9.40 -20.11
CA ALA A 112 -14.17 -9.20 -20.64
C ALA A 112 -14.28 -8.95 -22.16
N SER A 113 -13.19 -9.04 -22.92
CA SER A 113 -13.19 -8.84 -24.38
C SER A 113 -12.86 -10.13 -25.14
N THR A 114 -11.93 -10.92 -24.63
CA THR A 114 -11.53 -12.22 -25.22
C THR A 114 -12.11 -13.36 -24.40
N TRP A 115 -12.89 -14.24 -25.02
CA TRP A 115 -13.69 -15.24 -24.31
C TRP A 115 -13.28 -16.66 -24.72
N THR A 116 -13.14 -17.52 -23.72
CA THR A 116 -12.92 -18.95 -23.90
C THR A 116 -14.17 -19.71 -23.47
N THR A 117 -14.72 -20.54 -24.35
CA THR A 117 -15.88 -21.39 -24.02
C THR A 117 -15.44 -22.56 -23.16
N ILE A 118 -16.10 -22.73 -22.00
CA ILE A 118 -15.84 -23.81 -21.04
C ILE A 118 -17.02 -24.78 -20.93
N TYR A 119 -18.15 -24.43 -21.54
CA TYR A 119 -19.32 -25.30 -21.71
C TYR A 119 -20.17 -24.83 -22.90
N SER A 120 -20.80 -25.76 -23.61
CA SER A 120 -21.78 -25.46 -24.66
C SER A 120 -22.86 -26.53 -24.74
N THR A 121 -24.09 -26.13 -25.05
CA THR A 121 -25.20 -27.05 -25.32
C THR A 121 -26.13 -26.46 -26.38
N THR A 122 -26.88 -27.34 -27.07
CA THR A 122 -27.99 -27.00 -27.98
C THR A 122 -29.32 -27.58 -27.54
N THR A 123 -29.35 -28.27 -26.39
CA THR A 123 -30.52 -28.98 -25.86
C THR A 123 -30.80 -28.61 -24.40
N GLY A 124 -30.59 -27.35 -24.03
CA GLY A 124 -30.91 -26.80 -22.73
C GLY A 124 -32.38 -27.02 -22.37
N THR A 125 -32.65 -27.31 -21.10
CA THR A 125 -33.96 -27.78 -20.61
C THR A 125 -34.73 -26.72 -19.82
N GLY A 126 -34.12 -25.57 -19.53
CA GLY A 126 -34.66 -24.59 -18.59
C GLY A 126 -34.60 -25.09 -17.14
N GLY A 127 -35.41 -24.47 -16.26
CA GLY A 127 -35.42 -24.77 -14.82
C GLY A 127 -34.07 -24.47 -14.15
N THR A 128 -33.72 -25.22 -13.10
CA THR A 128 -32.37 -25.16 -12.50
C THR A 128 -31.44 -26.14 -13.19
N GLN A 129 -30.40 -25.64 -13.85
CA GLN A 129 -29.36 -26.44 -14.47
C GLN A 129 -28.05 -26.28 -13.71
N THR A 130 -27.51 -27.39 -13.20
CA THR A 130 -26.18 -27.44 -12.60
C THR A 130 -25.20 -28.00 -13.62
N LEU A 131 -24.19 -27.22 -13.97
CA LEU A 131 -23.23 -27.51 -15.02
C LEU A 131 -21.87 -27.71 -14.37
N ALA A 132 -21.29 -28.90 -14.53
CA ALA A 132 -19.87 -29.11 -14.24
C ALA A 132 -19.07 -28.46 -15.37
N VAL A 133 -18.14 -27.58 -15.02
CA VAL A 133 -17.30 -26.86 -15.98
C VAL A 133 -15.86 -26.88 -15.50
N SER A 134 -14.93 -26.53 -16.38
CA SER A 134 -13.53 -26.36 -15.99
C SER A 134 -12.94 -25.22 -16.79
N GLY A 135 -12.55 -24.16 -16.11
CA GLY A 135 -11.89 -23.03 -16.74
C GLY A 135 -11.41 -22.01 -15.74
N SER A 136 -10.59 -21.07 -16.20
CA SER A 136 -10.12 -19.98 -15.36
C SER A 136 -10.36 -18.62 -16.00
N GLY A 137 -10.86 -17.67 -15.21
CA GLY A 137 -11.10 -16.31 -15.65
C GLY A 137 -11.63 -15.42 -14.53
N ARG A 138 -11.56 -14.11 -14.74
CA ARG A 138 -12.15 -13.10 -13.85
C ARG A 138 -13.62 -12.87 -14.17
N TYR A 139 -13.97 -12.92 -15.44
CA TYR A 139 -15.32 -12.75 -15.92
C TYR A 139 -15.88 -14.10 -16.33
N VAL A 140 -17.14 -14.35 -15.99
CA VAL A 140 -17.88 -15.54 -16.44
C VAL A 140 -19.17 -15.04 -17.09
N ARG A 141 -19.51 -15.56 -18.28
CA ARG A 141 -20.74 -15.20 -18.97
C ARG A 141 -21.53 -16.40 -19.44
N MET A 142 -22.85 -16.28 -19.39
CA MET A 142 -23.78 -17.11 -20.14
C MET A 142 -24.08 -16.38 -21.46
N ASN A 143 -23.81 -17.02 -22.59
CA ASN A 143 -24.09 -16.51 -23.94
C ASN A 143 -25.16 -17.39 -24.59
N GLY A 144 -26.41 -16.91 -24.59
CA GLY A 144 -27.57 -17.56 -25.20
C GLY A 144 -27.58 -17.32 -26.71
N THR A 145 -27.73 -18.40 -27.47
CA THR A 145 -27.68 -18.41 -28.94
C THR A 145 -28.97 -18.91 -29.60
N THR A 146 -29.84 -19.59 -28.86
CA THR A 146 -31.20 -19.93 -29.31
C THR A 146 -32.16 -19.97 -28.12
N ARG A 147 -33.25 -19.20 -28.21
CA ARG A 147 -34.32 -19.16 -27.19
C ARG A 147 -35.26 -20.35 -27.31
N ALA A 148 -35.75 -20.81 -26.16
CA ALA A 148 -36.79 -21.85 -26.09
C ALA A 148 -38.21 -21.30 -26.31
N THR A 149 -38.39 -19.99 -26.16
CA THR A 149 -39.68 -19.31 -26.25
C THR A 149 -39.55 -18.04 -27.11
N PRO A 150 -40.66 -17.39 -27.51
CA PRO A 150 -40.61 -16.10 -28.20
C PRO A 150 -40.03 -14.94 -27.35
N TYR A 151 -40.00 -15.09 -26.02
CA TYR A 151 -39.50 -14.09 -25.06
C TYR A 151 -37.97 -14.09 -24.99
N GLY A 152 -37.37 -13.11 -24.30
CA GLY A 152 -35.93 -13.03 -24.07
C GLY A 152 -35.39 -14.17 -23.19
N TYR A 153 -34.09 -14.15 -22.89
CA TYR A 153 -33.49 -15.04 -21.89
C TYR A 153 -33.71 -14.47 -20.50
N SER A 154 -34.13 -15.29 -19.54
CA SER A 154 -34.36 -14.82 -18.17
C SER A 154 -33.84 -15.78 -17.10
N LEU A 155 -33.06 -15.25 -16.16
CA LEU A 155 -32.44 -15.98 -15.05
C LEU A 155 -32.85 -15.34 -13.73
N TRP A 156 -33.44 -16.14 -12.85
CA TRP A 156 -33.58 -15.81 -11.43
C TRP A 156 -32.20 -15.73 -10.77
N GLU A 157 -31.33 -16.70 -11.05
CA GLU A 157 -29.96 -16.73 -10.48
C GLU A 157 -28.94 -17.29 -11.48
N PHE A 158 -27.74 -16.71 -11.45
CA PHE A 158 -26.54 -17.09 -12.17
C PHE A 158 -25.42 -17.35 -11.15
N GLY A 159 -25.43 -18.58 -10.61
CA GLY A 159 -24.45 -19.05 -9.64
C GLY A 159 -23.17 -19.49 -10.34
N VAL A 160 -22.04 -18.87 -10.01
CA VAL A 160 -20.71 -19.30 -10.45
C VAL A 160 -19.95 -19.80 -9.23
N TYR A 161 -19.51 -21.04 -9.26
CA TYR A 161 -18.85 -21.72 -8.17
C TYR A 161 -17.42 -22.06 -8.54
N GLY A 162 -16.53 -21.98 -7.54
CA GLY A 162 -15.16 -22.39 -7.69
C GLY A 162 -14.24 -21.84 -6.62
N THR A 163 -12.99 -21.60 -7.00
CA THR A 163 -11.92 -21.12 -6.12
C THR A 163 -11.11 -20.03 -6.81
N PHE A 164 -10.73 -18.96 -6.11
CA PHE A 164 -9.78 -17.99 -6.69
C PHE A 164 -8.42 -18.67 -6.90
N GLY A 165 -7.76 -18.40 -8.04
CA GLY A 165 -6.60 -19.16 -8.53
C GLY A 165 -5.49 -19.38 -7.51
N GLY A 166 -4.92 -20.59 -7.53
CA GLY A 166 -3.99 -21.17 -6.55
C GLY A 166 -3.01 -20.21 -5.87
N GLY A 167 -3.22 -20.04 -4.57
CA GLY A 167 -2.27 -19.51 -3.61
C GLY A 167 -2.74 -19.95 -2.23
N THR A 168 -1.82 -20.47 -1.41
CA THR A 168 -1.96 -20.61 0.04
C THR A 168 -2.85 -19.51 0.62
N GLY A 169 -3.80 -19.90 1.50
CA GLY A 169 -4.95 -19.09 1.93
C GLY A 169 -4.64 -17.62 2.26
N CYS A 170 -5.70 -16.78 2.23
CA CYS A 170 -5.62 -15.36 2.52
C CYS A 170 -4.72 -15.10 3.75
N GLY A 171 -3.66 -14.31 3.57
CA GLY A 171 -2.69 -14.08 4.62
C GLY A 171 -3.38 -13.54 5.88
N THR A 172 -2.88 -13.90 7.06
CA THR A 172 -3.45 -13.40 8.32
C THR A 172 -2.99 -11.99 8.67
N ALA A 173 -1.91 -11.51 8.03
CA ALA A 173 -1.31 -10.20 8.26
C ALA A 173 -2.23 -9.05 7.80
N ASN A 174 -2.41 -8.06 8.67
CA ASN A 174 -3.13 -6.83 8.35
C ASN A 174 -2.21 -5.88 7.56
N VAL A 175 -2.37 -5.81 6.24
CA VAL A 175 -1.57 -4.92 5.37
C VAL A 175 -1.98 -3.45 5.47
N ALA A 176 -3.11 -3.15 6.12
CA ALA A 176 -3.54 -1.79 6.44
C ALA A 176 -2.94 -1.25 7.75
N GLN A 177 -2.37 -2.11 8.60
CA GLN A 177 -1.87 -1.68 9.91
C GLN A 177 -0.73 -0.65 9.78
N GLY A 178 -0.85 0.45 10.52
CA GLY A 178 0.07 1.59 10.53
C GLY A 178 0.08 2.42 9.24
N ARG A 179 -0.78 2.11 8.27
CA ARG A 179 -0.82 2.81 6.98
C ARG A 179 -1.54 4.16 7.09
N PRO A 180 -1.22 5.13 6.21
CA PRO A 180 -1.96 6.38 6.15
C PRO A 180 -3.45 6.13 5.89
N ALA A 181 -4.31 6.71 6.72
CA ALA A 181 -5.75 6.64 6.57
C ALA A 181 -6.36 8.04 6.50
N ALA A 182 -7.38 8.19 5.69
CA ALA A 182 -8.19 9.40 5.57
C ALA A 182 -9.66 9.03 5.69
N ALA A 183 -10.50 10.00 6.05
CA ALA A 183 -11.95 9.81 6.13
C ALA A 183 -12.67 11.03 5.57
N SER A 184 -13.94 10.86 5.20
CA SER A 184 -14.81 11.97 4.79
C SER A 184 -14.93 13.02 5.89
N THR A 185 -15.11 12.56 7.13
CA THR A 185 -15.19 13.40 8.32
C THR A 185 -14.66 12.64 9.54
N THR A 186 -14.38 13.38 10.60
CA THR A 186 -14.07 12.87 11.93
C THR A 186 -14.94 13.59 12.95
N GLU A 187 -15.57 12.87 13.87
CA GLU A 187 -16.39 13.44 14.96
C GLU A 187 -15.57 14.42 15.81
N SER A 188 -14.31 14.09 16.08
CA SER A 188 -13.31 14.99 16.67
C SER A 188 -11.89 14.46 16.43
N ALA A 189 -10.88 15.24 16.80
CA ALA A 189 -9.47 14.81 16.73
C ALA A 189 -9.16 13.56 17.59
N ALA A 190 -9.97 13.26 18.60
CA ALA A 190 -9.84 12.05 19.42
C ALA A 190 -10.26 10.77 18.68
N TYR A 191 -10.89 10.88 17.51
CA TYR A 191 -11.42 9.77 16.72
C TYR A 191 -10.96 9.83 15.26
N ALA A 192 -9.67 10.13 15.05
CA ALA A 192 -9.06 10.25 13.74
C ALA A 192 -9.08 8.93 12.93
N ALA A 193 -9.01 9.03 11.60
CA ALA A 193 -9.03 7.87 10.70
C ALA A 193 -7.88 6.89 10.98
N SER A 194 -6.72 7.40 11.40
CA SER A 194 -5.54 6.59 11.76
C SER A 194 -5.82 5.60 12.88
N TYR A 195 -6.77 5.87 13.76
CA TYR A 195 -7.09 5.00 14.89
C TYR A 195 -7.86 3.75 14.51
N ALA A 196 -8.42 3.66 13.30
CA ALA A 196 -9.00 2.40 12.83
C ALA A 196 -7.97 1.51 12.12
N VAL A 197 -6.70 1.93 12.01
CA VAL A 197 -5.66 1.16 11.31
C VAL A 197 -4.38 1.08 12.13
N ASP A 198 -4.39 1.43 13.41
CA ASP A 198 -3.19 1.45 14.26
C ASP A 198 -2.91 0.08 14.91
N GLY A 199 -3.85 -0.88 14.82
CA GLY A 199 -3.77 -2.19 15.45
C GLY A 199 -4.07 -2.16 16.95
N ASN A 200 -4.57 -1.06 17.49
CA ASN A 200 -4.97 -0.91 18.88
C ASN A 200 -6.49 -0.96 19.00
N THR A 201 -7.01 -2.05 19.59
CA THR A 201 -8.45 -2.27 19.75
C THR A 201 -9.13 -1.36 20.78
N GLY A 202 -8.40 -0.43 21.40
CA GLY A 202 -8.92 0.57 22.34
C GLY A 202 -9.06 1.97 21.76
N THR A 203 -8.61 2.20 20.52
CA THR A 203 -8.74 3.46 19.78
C THR A 203 -9.66 3.24 18.56
N ARG A 204 -10.37 4.29 18.12
CA ARG A 204 -11.34 4.15 17.01
C ARG A 204 -11.38 5.38 16.13
N TRP A 205 -11.71 5.19 14.87
CA TRP A 205 -12.25 6.26 14.04
C TRP A 205 -13.75 6.44 14.32
N SER A 206 -14.24 7.68 14.25
CA SER A 206 -15.67 8.00 14.32
C SER A 206 -15.97 9.15 13.35
N SER A 207 -17.03 9.02 12.55
CA SER A 207 -17.46 10.05 11.60
C SER A 207 -18.42 11.08 12.23
N ALA A 208 -18.67 12.18 11.52
CA ALA A 208 -19.85 13.01 11.77
C ALA A 208 -21.15 12.21 11.57
N PHE A 209 -22.25 12.71 12.14
CA PHE A 209 -23.54 12.02 12.16
C PHE A 209 -24.32 12.29 10.88
N GLY A 210 -23.97 11.57 9.80
CA GLY A 210 -24.64 11.72 8.52
C GLY A 210 -24.29 10.60 7.55
N ASP A 211 -25.02 10.55 6.44
CA ASP A 211 -24.85 9.57 5.37
C ASP A 211 -24.65 10.29 4.03
N PRO A 212 -23.73 9.82 3.16
CA PRO A 212 -22.74 8.78 3.40
C PRO A 212 -21.52 9.28 4.18
N GLN A 213 -20.73 8.36 4.74
CA GLN A 213 -19.38 8.64 5.24
C GLN A 213 -18.44 7.52 4.82
N TRP A 214 -17.16 7.83 4.68
CA TRP A 214 -16.16 6.84 4.30
C TRP A 214 -14.89 6.98 5.14
N ILE A 215 -14.19 5.86 5.31
CA ILE A 215 -12.80 5.79 5.74
C ILE A 215 -12.02 5.00 4.69
N GLN A 216 -10.84 5.49 4.33
CA GLN A 216 -9.93 4.83 3.40
C GLN A 216 -8.54 4.68 4.00
N VAL A 217 -7.82 3.67 3.52
CA VAL A 217 -6.43 3.41 3.83
C VAL A 217 -5.60 3.33 2.55
N ASP A 218 -4.42 3.96 2.54
CA ASP A 218 -3.41 3.84 1.49
C ASP A 218 -2.44 2.70 1.83
N LEU A 219 -2.54 1.58 1.12
CA LEU A 219 -1.66 0.42 1.31
C LEU A 219 -0.22 0.66 0.81
N GLY A 220 0.08 1.83 0.25
CA GLY A 220 1.38 2.25 -0.29
C GLY A 220 1.67 1.73 -1.70
N ALA A 221 1.14 0.56 -2.06
CA ALA A 221 1.25 -0.01 -3.39
C ALA A 221 -0.02 -0.78 -3.79
N SER A 222 -0.21 -0.98 -5.10
CA SER A 222 -1.31 -1.79 -5.61
C SER A 222 -1.21 -3.21 -5.08
N THR A 223 -2.17 -3.61 -4.24
CA THR A 223 -2.15 -4.86 -3.49
C THR A 223 -3.36 -5.71 -3.87
N SER A 224 -3.16 -7.01 -4.06
CA SER A 224 -4.26 -7.97 -4.21
C SER A 224 -4.86 -8.25 -2.84
N ILE A 225 -6.15 -7.96 -2.69
CA ILE A 225 -6.88 -8.02 -1.44
C ILE A 225 -7.83 -9.21 -1.49
N CYS A 226 -7.75 -10.07 -0.48
CA CYS A 226 -8.57 -11.28 -0.36
C CYS A 226 -9.55 -11.24 0.81
N GLN A 227 -9.32 -10.34 1.79
CA GLN A 227 -10.21 -10.21 2.94
C GLN A 227 -10.11 -8.81 3.55
N VAL A 228 -11.24 -8.33 4.06
CA VAL A 228 -11.34 -7.14 4.90
C VAL A 228 -12.01 -7.53 6.21
N VAL A 229 -11.50 -7.04 7.33
CA VAL A 229 -12.14 -7.21 8.64
C VAL A 229 -12.50 -5.83 9.17
N LEU A 230 -13.79 -5.64 9.47
CA LEU A 230 -14.33 -4.43 10.07
C LEU A 230 -14.71 -4.74 11.51
N ALA A 231 -14.00 -4.18 12.48
CA ALA A 231 -14.35 -4.23 13.89
C ALA A 231 -15.10 -2.95 14.25
N TRP A 232 -16.43 -3.01 14.20
CA TRP A 232 -17.29 -1.88 14.51
C TRP A 232 -17.38 -1.60 16.00
N GLU A 233 -17.58 -0.33 16.34
CA GLU A 233 -18.16 0.08 17.62
C GLU A 233 -19.68 -0.21 17.62
N ALA A 234 -20.41 0.08 18.71
CA ALA A 234 -21.87 0.04 18.72
C ALA A 234 -22.51 0.88 17.60
N ALA A 235 -21.85 1.94 17.11
CA ALA A 235 -22.24 2.72 15.95
C ALA A 235 -21.67 2.13 14.63
N TYR A 236 -22.51 1.42 13.86
CA TYR A 236 -22.11 0.69 12.66
C TYR A 236 -22.96 1.00 11.41
N ALA A 237 -22.48 0.55 10.25
CA ALA A 237 -23.22 0.63 8.99
C ALA A 237 -24.17 -0.57 8.80
N SER A 238 -25.47 -0.31 8.62
CA SER A 238 -26.39 -1.33 8.11
C SER A 238 -26.24 -1.49 6.60
N ALA A 239 -25.92 -0.43 5.86
CA ALA A 239 -25.54 -0.51 4.45
C ALA A 239 -24.18 0.12 4.18
N PHE A 240 -23.30 -0.60 3.49
CA PHE A 240 -21.97 -0.12 3.10
C PHE A 240 -21.40 -0.84 1.89
N GLN A 241 -20.36 -0.24 1.32
CA GLN A 241 -19.55 -0.79 0.26
C GLN A 241 -18.09 -0.88 0.71
N LEU A 242 -17.38 -1.92 0.30
CA LEU A 242 -15.92 -1.94 0.29
C LEU A 242 -15.45 -1.70 -1.14
N GLN A 243 -14.50 -0.78 -1.30
CA GLN A 243 -14.06 -0.34 -2.61
C GLN A 243 -12.54 -0.24 -2.66
N VAL A 244 -11.97 -0.44 -3.83
CA VAL A 244 -10.54 -0.28 -4.10
C VAL A 244 -10.30 0.81 -5.13
N SER A 245 -9.13 1.43 -5.07
CA SER A 245 -8.70 2.43 -6.04
C SER A 245 -7.19 2.38 -6.28
N ALA A 246 -6.76 2.75 -7.48
CA ALA A 246 -5.36 2.98 -7.78
C ALA A 246 -4.90 4.41 -7.42
N ASN A 247 -5.83 5.36 -7.32
CA ASN A 247 -5.53 6.81 -7.31
C ASN A 247 -6.35 7.62 -6.28
N ALA A 248 -7.06 6.94 -5.37
CA ALA A 248 -7.97 7.50 -4.38
C ALA A 248 -9.16 8.35 -4.94
N SER A 249 -9.33 8.40 -6.26
CA SER A 249 -10.35 9.24 -6.91
C SER A 249 -11.39 8.40 -7.65
N THR A 250 -10.94 7.37 -8.36
CA THR A 250 -11.79 6.43 -9.09
C THR A 250 -11.89 5.14 -8.31
N TRP A 251 -13.11 4.72 -7.95
CA TRP A 251 -13.33 3.60 -7.04
C TRP A 251 -14.08 2.47 -7.72
N THR A 252 -13.63 1.24 -7.45
CA THR A 252 -14.30 0.01 -7.88
C THR A 252 -14.82 -0.71 -6.65
N THR A 253 -16.13 -0.97 -6.59
CA THR A 253 -16.76 -1.74 -5.51
C THR A 253 -16.37 -3.21 -5.61
N ILE A 254 -15.83 -3.75 -4.52
CA ILE A 254 -15.40 -5.16 -4.39
C ILE A 254 -16.28 -5.97 -3.43
N TYR A 255 -17.15 -5.28 -2.66
CA TYR A 255 -18.18 -5.86 -1.81
C TYR A 255 -19.26 -4.80 -1.50
N SER A 256 -20.50 -5.22 -1.33
CA SER A 256 -21.60 -4.35 -0.87
C SER A 256 -22.62 -5.13 -0.06
N THR A 257 -23.24 -4.48 0.93
CA THR A 257 -24.35 -5.05 1.70
C THR A 257 -25.32 -3.95 2.14
N THR A 258 -26.57 -4.32 2.39
CA THR A 258 -27.63 -3.49 2.99
C THR A 258 -28.13 -4.04 4.33
N THR A 259 -27.53 -5.13 4.81
CA THR A 259 -27.91 -5.87 6.02
C THR A 259 -26.72 -6.12 6.94
N GLY A 260 -25.80 -5.16 7.01
CA GLY A 260 -24.67 -5.16 7.93
C GLY A 260 -25.11 -5.35 9.38
N THR A 261 -24.35 -6.14 10.13
CA THR A 261 -24.73 -6.62 11.48
C THR A 261 -23.98 -5.91 12.62
N GLY A 262 -23.00 -5.06 12.30
CA GLY A 262 -22.06 -4.50 13.28
C GLY A 262 -21.12 -5.56 13.84
N GLY A 263 -20.54 -5.30 15.02
CA GLY A 263 -19.56 -6.19 15.66
C GLY A 263 -18.30 -6.36 14.82
N THR A 264 -17.62 -7.51 14.92
CA THR A 264 -16.51 -7.85 14.02
C THR A 264 -17.01 -8.61 12.80
N GLN A 265 -16.92 -8.00 11.62
CA GLN A 265 -17.30 -8.62 10.35
C GLN A 265 -16.04 -8.99 9.57
N THR A 266 -15.88 -10.29 9.28
CA THR A 266 -14.81 -10.80 8.40
C THR A 266 -15.40 -11.04 7.02
N LEU A 267 -14.95 -10.26 6.05
CA LEU A 267 -15.53 -10.19 4.71
C LEU A 267 -14.53 -10.70 3.69
N THR A 268 -14.83 -11.84 3.08
CA THR A 268 -14.07 -12.34 1.93
C THR A 268 -14.33 -11.43 0.75
N VAL A 269 -13.28 -10.80 0.23
CA VAL A 269 -13.38 -9.88 -0.91
C VAL A 269 -12.37 -10.27 -1.97
N SER A 270 -12.52 -9.70 -3.15
CA SER A 270 -11.56 -9.90 -4.23
C SER A 270 -11.43 -8.61 -5.00
N GLY A 271 -10.22 -8.06 -5.02
CA GLY A 271 -9.93 -6.81 -5.71
C GLY A 271 -8.45 -6.47 -5.64
N THR A 272 -8.00 -5.59 -6.52
CA THR A 272 -6.63 -5.06 -6.50
C THR A 272 -6.67 -3.55 -6.51
N GLY A 273 -5.94 -2.93 -5.59
CA GLY A 273 -5.82 -1.48 -5.52
C GLY A 273 -4.79 -1.04 -4.50
N ARG A 274 -4.35 0.20 -4.61
CA ARG A 274 -3.46 0.85 -3.63
C ARG A 274 -4.28 1.35 -2.44
N TYR A 275 -5.46 1.88 -2.70
CA TYR A 275 -6.36 2.37 -1.67
C TYR A 275 -7.50 1.39 -1.46
N VAL A 276 -7.92 1.22 -0.21
CA VAL A 276 -9.13 0.47 0.16
C VAL A 276 -9.99 1.39 1.01
N ARG A 277 -11.29 1.46 0.74
CA ARG A 277 -12.22 2.23 1.57
C ARG A 277 -13.45 1.44 1.96
N MET A 278 -13.92 1.69 3.18
CA MET A 278 -15.28 1.42 3.60
C MET A 278 -16.10 2.69 3.35
N ASN A 279 -17.15 2.58 2.55
CA ASN A 279 -18.10 3.65 2.25
C ASN A 279 -19.46 3.28 2.85
N GLY A 280 -19.78 3.83 4.02
CA GLY A 280 -21.05 3.66 4.70
C GLY A 280 -22.13 4.52 4.04
N THR A 281 -23.23 3.87 3.64
CA THR A 281 -24.35 4.52 2.95
C THR A 281 -25.62 4.57 3.78
N THR A 282 -25.73 3.75 4.83
CA THR A 282 -26.83 3.84 5.80
C THR A 282 -26.34 3.43 7.19
N ARG A 283 -26.54 4.30 8.18
CA ARG A 283 -26.24 4.02 9.59
C ARG A 283 -27.28 3.11 10.21
N ALA A 284 -26.85 2.22 11.08
CA ALA A 284 -27.74 1.36 11.86
C ALA A 284 -28.26 2.03 13.15
N THR A 285 -27.63 3.12 13.56
CA THR A 285 -27.98 3.90 14.76
C THR A 285 -28.06 5.39 14.43
N PRO A 286 -28.59 6.26 15.32
CA PRO A 286 -28.58 7.71 15.11
C PRO A 286 -27.17 8.34 15.08
N TYR A 287 -26.15 7.63 15.57
CA TYR A 287 -24.76 8.09 15.63
C TYR A 287 -24.05 7.93 14.27
N GLY A 288 -22.82 8.43 14.15
CA GLY A 288 -21.96 8.26 12.97
C GLY A 288 -21.54 6.81 12.73
N TYR A 289 -20.60 6.61 11.81
CA TYR A 289 -19.93 5.33 11.62
C TYR A 289 -18.69 5.26 12.49
N SER A 290 -18.44 4.13 13.14
CA SER A 290 -17.24 3.98 13.95
C SER A 290 -16.62 2.59 13.93
N LEU A 291 -15.30 2.57 13.76
CA LEU A 291 -14.49 1.36 13.65
C LEU A 291 -13.36 1.42 14.66
N TRP A 292 -13.30 0.41 15.53
CA TRP A 292 -12.12 0.08 16.32
C TRP A 292 -10.97 -0.37 15.42
N GLU A 293 -11.26 -1.12 14.36
CA GLU A 293 -10.23 -1.60 13.42
C GLU A 293 -10.82 -1.81 12.01
N PHE A 294 -10.04 -1.46 10.99
CA PHE A 294 -10.26 -1.67 9.57
C PHE A 294 -9.04 -2.41 9.01
N ALA A 295 -9.06 -3.74 9.13
CA ALA A 295 -7.98 -4.57 8.66
C ALA A 295 -8.17 -5.00 7.21
N VAL A 296 -7.08 -5.05 6.46
CA VAL A 296 -7.04 -5.53 5.07
C VAL A 296 -6.02 -6.66 4.98
N ARG A 297 -6.35 -7.76 4.30
CA ARG A 297 -5.47 -8.93 4.13
C ARG A 297 -5.23 -9.21 2.65
N SER A 298 -4.00 -9.59 2.32
CA SER A 298 -3.56 -9.89 0.95
C SER A 298 -3.31 -11.38 0.72
N GLY A 299 -3.41 -11.80 -0.55
CA GLY A 299 -3.13 -13.17 -0.99
C GLY A 299 -1.64 -13.40 -1.26
N SER A 300 -1.20 -14.66 -1.12
CA SER A 300 0.19 -15.09 -1.39
C SER A 300 0.46 -15.17 -2.91
N GLY A 301 0.63 -13.99 -3.52
CA GLY A 301 0.95 -13.80 -4.94
C GLY A 301 1.44 -12.38 -5.24
N SER A 302 1.25 -11.44 -4.32
CA SER A 302 2.06 -10.23 -4.30
C SER A 302 3.43 -10.57 -3.71
N SER A 303 4.49 -10.39 -4.48
CA SER A 303 5.73 -9.90 -3.88
C SER A 303 5.35 -8.59 -3.19
N GLN A 304 5.07 -8.64 -1.90
CA GLN A 304 5.10 -7.46 -1.07
C GLN A 304 6.50 -6.85 -1.27
N PRO A 305 6.64 -5.58 -1.69
CA PRO A 305 7.59 -4.79 -0.93
C PRO A 305 7.09 -4.88 0.52
N PRO A 306 7.95 -5.17 1.51
CA PRO A 306 7.51 -5.15 2.90
C PRO A 306 6.70 -3.86 3.10
N SER A 307 5.58 -3.93 3.84
CA SER A 307 5.06 -2.71 4.44
C SER A 307 6.26 -2.04 5.07
N SER A 308 6.66 -0.87 4.56
CA SER A 308 7.66 -0.08 5.26
C SER A 308 7.10 0.05 6.67
N PRO A 309 7.79 -0.49 7.68
CA PRO A 309 7.46 -0.16 9.05
C PRO A 309 7.39 1.38 9.11
N PRO A 310 6.63 1.99 10.04
CA PRO A 310 6.85 3.39 10.34
C PRO A 310 8.36 3.61 10.47
N PRO A 311 8.94 4.67 9.86
CA PRO A 311 10.37 4.78 9.70
C PRO A 311 11.07 4.44 11.01
N SER A 312 11.83 3.36 10.95
CA SER A 312 12.40 2.74 12.15
C SER A 312 13.86 3.11 12.24
N ASN A 313 14.29 3.43 13.45
CA ASN A 313 15.68 3.72 13.72
C ASN A 313 16.52 2.50 13.35
N PRO A 314 17.67 2.68 12.67
CA PRO A 314 18.63 1.62 12.50
C PRO A 314 19.01 0.99 13.84
N PRO A 315 19.07 -0.35 13.93
CA PRO A 315 19.33 -1.08 15.17
C PRO A 315 20.75 -0.80 15.72
N GLY A 316 21.02 -1.22 16.94
CA GLY A 316 22.30 -0.92 17.60
C GLY A 316 23.53 -1.44 16.84
N ASP A 317 23.44 -2.64 16.29
CA ASP A 317 24.47 -3.29 15.47
C ASP A 317 24.72 -2.57 14.14
N PHE A 318 23.71 -1.91 13.58
CA PHE A 318 23.89 -1.03 12.42
C PHE A 318 24.91 0.07 12.69
N TRP A 319 25.14 0.51 13.93
CA TRP A 319 26.13 1.56 14.23
C TRP A 319 27.53 1.00 14.52
N GLY A 320 27.68 -0.33 14.53
CA GLY A 320 28.92 -1.01 14.88
C GLY A 320 29.30 -0.84 16.36
N ASP A 321 30.47 -1.35 16.72
CA ASP A 321 31.00 -1.19 18.08
C ASP A 321 31.45 0.26 18.31
N THR A 322 30.78 0.94 19.24
CA THR A 322 31.07 2.32 19.64
C THR A 322 32.12 2.40 20.75
N SER A 323 32.42 1.29 21.43
CA SER A 323 33.42 1.26 22.50
C SER A 323 34.86 1.41 21.97
N THR A 324 35.08 1.16 20.67
CA THR A 324 36.37 1.30 20.00
C THR A 324 36.63 2.69 19.43
N ILE A 325 35.69 3.63 19.57
CA ILE A 325 35.87 5.00 19.05
C ILE A 325 36.90 5.73 19.93
N PRO A 326 38.02 6.20 19.36
CA PRO A 326 39.00 6.94 20.14
C PRO A 326 38.41 8.26 20.64
N PRO A 327 38.85 8.75 21.81
CA PRO A 327 38.42 10.06 22.29
C PRO A 327 38.85 11.17 21.32
N ALA A 328 37.94 12.11 21.07
CA ALA A 328 38.27 13.33 20.32
C ALA A 328 39.37 14.12 21.03
N GLN A 329 40.36 14.60 20.28
CA GLN A 329 41.39 15.53 20.78
C GLN A 329 41.01 16.98 20.47
N ASN A 330 40.24 17.19 19.40
CA ASN A 330 39.58 18.44 19.08
C ASN A 330 38.16 18.47 19.70
N VAL A 331 37.11 18.55 18.87
CA VAL A 331 35.74 18.75 19.37
C VAL A 331 34.92 17.46 19.31
N VAL A 332 34.90 16.77 18.17
CA VAL A 332 34.10 15.55 17.97
C VAL A 332 34.86 14.55 17.11
N MET A 333 34.88 13.29 17.52
CA MET A 333 35.45 12.22 16.72
C MET A 333 34.42 11.74 15.70
N VAL A 334 34.67 11.96 14.41
CA VAL A 334 33.82 11.46 13.33
C VAL A 334 34.30 10.06 12.95
N LYS A 335 33.39 9.10 12.86
CA LYS A 335 33.66 7.77 12.29
C LYS A 335 32.73 7.54 11.11
N VAL A 336 33.31 7.24 9.95
CA VAL A 336 32.54 6.92 8.74
C VAL A 336 32.34 5.40 8.68
N LEU A 337 31.10 4.99 8.45
CA LEU A 337 30.67 3.59 8.45
C LEU A 337 30.22 3.18 7.06
N ASN A 338 30.79 2.11 6.53
CA ASN A 338 30.34 1.50 5.29
C ASN A 338 29.04 0.70 5.52
N ARG A 339 27.93 1.17 4.95
CA ARG A 339 26.62 0.51 4.96
C ARG A 339 26.11 0.25 3.56
N THR A 340 27.03 0.00 2.64
CA THR A 340 26.73 -0.25 1.22
C THR A 340 26.23 -1.67 0.94
N ASN A 341 25.83 -2.42 1.98
CA ASN A 341 25.33 -3.79 1.85
C ASN A 341 26.29 -4.73 1.09
N GLY A 342 27.59 -4.55 1.30
CA GLY A 342 28.65 -5.33 0.65
C GLY A 342 28.92 -4.93 -0.81
N ARG A 343 28.26 -3.89 -1.34
CA ARG A 343 28.46 -3.43 -2.72
C ARG A 343 29.85 -2.84 -2.93
N TYR A 344 30.36 -2.09 -1.95
CA TYR A 344 31.69 -1.49 -1.99
C TYR A 344 32.49 -1.93 -0.76
N PRO A 345 33.75 -2.35 -0.91
CA PRO A 345 34.65 -2.53 0.22
C PRO A 345 35.04 -1.17 0.83
N ASP A 346 35.54 -1.15 2.06
CA ASP A 346 35.98 0.08 2.74
C ASP A 346 37.05 0.88 1.98
N SER A 347 37.84 0.21 1.12
CA SER A 347 38.81 0.85 0.24
C SER A 347 38.19 1.64 -0.92
N GLN A 348 36.88 1.51 -1.14
CA GLN A 348 36.11 2.19 -2.20
C GLN A 348 34.98 3.07 -1.65
N VAL A 349 34.87 3.23 -0.35
CA VAL A 349 33.99 4.21 0.28
C VAL A 349 34.86 5.35 0.77
N TYR A 350 34.69 6.54 0.18
CA TYR A 350 35.52 7.69 0.46
C TYR A 350 34.73 8.76 1.21
N TRP A 351 35.41 9.48 2.09
CA TRP A 351 34.95 10.76 2.61
C TRP A 351 35.96 11.85 2.22
N SER A 352 35.49 13.09 2.11
CA SER A 352 36.32 14.26 1.80
C SER A 352 35.91 15.45 2.64
N TYR A 353 36.89 16.13 3.21
CA TYR A 353 36.70 17.37 3.95
C TYR A 353 37.80 18.36 3.56
N ASN A 354 37.43 19.61 3.28
CA ASN A 354 38.33 20.66 2.79
C ASN A 354 39.20 20.24 1.57
N GLY A 355 38.61 19.43 0.68
CA GLY A 355 39.27 18.98 -0.56
C GLY A 355 40.25 17.80 -0.39
N VAL A 356 40.43 17.30 0.83
CA VAL A 356 41.26 16.12 1.11
C VAL A 356 40.36 14.91 1.27
N ALA A 357 40.59 13.87 0.46
CA ALA A 357 39.78 12.65 0.44
C ALA A 357 40.57 11.44 0.92
N HIS A 358 39.93 10.61 1.74
CA HIS A 358 40.46 9.32 2.21
C HIS A 358 39.41 8.23 2.06
N SER A 359 39.85 6.99 1.84
CA SER A 359 38.95 5.83 1.96
C SER A 359 38.73 5.45 3.43
N ILE A 360 37.63 4.77 3.75
CA ILE A 360 37.40 4.23 5.10
C ILE A 360 38.52 3.25 5.50
N ALA A 361 39.04 2.46 4.56
CA ALA A 361 40.12 1.51 4.84
C ALA A 361 41.45 2.20 5.21
N GLU A 362 41.69 3.40 4.67
CA GLU A 362 42.87 4.21 4.95
C GLU A 362 42.71 4.99 6.26
N GLN A 363 41.57 5.67 6.42
CA GLN A 363 41.31 6.54 7.54
C GLN A 363 39.83 6.50 7.93
N PRO A 364 39.42 5.59 8.83
CA PRO A 364 38.02 5.45 9.24
C PRO A 364 37.55 6.53 10.23
N TYR A 365 38.50 7.27 10.82
CA TYR A 365 38.26 8.29 11.85
C TYR A 365 38.77 9.67 11.44
N PHE A 366 38.03 10.71 11.79
CA PHE A 366 38.44 12.10 11.61
C PHE A 366 38.15 12.91 12.87
N ASP A 367 39.20 13.40 13.52
CA ASP A 367 39.10 14.25 14.71
C ASP A 367 38.77 15.69 14.30
N MET A 368 37.48 16.03 14.33
CA MET A 368 36.95 17.24 13.72
C MET A 368 37.30 18.49 14.55
N PRO A 369 38.00 19.47 13.96
CA PRO A 369 38.27 20.75 14.61
C PRO A 369 37.06 21.70 14.54
N VAL A 370 37.16 22.80 15.28
CA VAL A 370 36.25 23.95 15.14
C VAL A 370 36.23 24.41 13.68
N ASN A 371 35.03 24.68 13.16
CA ASN A 371 34.83 25.20 11.83
C ASN A 371 33.55 26.03 11.74
N THR A 372 33.42 26.76 10.63
CA THR A 372 32.22 27.52 10.29
C THR A 372 31.72 27.05 8.93
N ALA A 373 30.50 26.51 8.85
CA ALA A 373 29.88 26.02 7.62
C ALA A 373 30.69 24.90 6.90
N GLY A 374 31.07 23.86 7.64
CA GLY A 374 31.72 22.68 7.09
C GLY A 374 30.77 21.82 6.23
N ARG A 375 31.34 21.22 5.17
CA ARG A 375 30.73 20.14 4.40
C ARG A 375 31.68 18.96 4.33
N MET A 376 31.18 17.77 4.68
CA MET A 376 31.89 16.52 4.43
C MET A 376 31.17 15.76 3.33
N TYR A 377 31.88 15.47 2.25
CA TYR A 377 31.39 14.77 1.08
C TYR A 377 31.71 13.28 1.19
N PHE A 378 30.85 12.43 0.64
CA PHE A 378 31.02 10.98 0.58
C PHE A 378 30.92 10.51 -0.85
N TYR A 379 31.78 9.58 -1.25
CA TYR A 379 31.84 9.05 -2.61
C TYR A 379 31.95 7.53 -2.60
N LEU A 380 31.37 6.88 -3.62
CA LEU A 380 31.47 5.44 -3.80
C LEU A 380 32.21 5.08 -5.10
N GLY A 381 33.12 4.11 -5.00
CA GLY A 381 33.96 3.61 -6.10
C GLY A 381 35.27 4.37 -6.27
N SER A 382 35.22 5.71 -6.28
CA SER A 382 36.39 6.59 -6.39
C SER A 382 36.17 7.92 -5.65
N PRO A 383 37.22 8.64 -5.23
CA PRO A 383 37.10 9.90 -4.49
C PRO A 383 36.54 11.08 -5.32
N ASN A 384 36.32 10.87 -6.63
CA ASN A 384 35.77 11.84 -7.57
C ASN A 384 34.53 11.30 -8.31
N SER A 385 33.90 10.25 -7.76
CA SER A 385 32.75 9.58 -8.36
C SER A 385 31.53 10.50 -8.48
N GLN A 386 30.69 10.25 -9.49
CA GLN A 386 29.38 10.90 -9.60
C GLN A 386 28.35 10.36 -8.58
N TYR A 387 28.64 9.20 -7.96
CA TYR A 387 27.89 8.70 -6.81
C TYR A 387 28.41 9.36 -5.55
N PHE A 388 27.84 10.51 -5.23
CA PHE A 388 28.24 11.29 -4.07
C PHE A 388 27.06 11.93 -3.36
N ASP A 389 27.26 12.22 -2.09
CA ASP A 389 26.37 13.03 -1.27
C ASP A 389 27.19 13.73 -0.16
N PHE A 390 26.55 14.55 0.67
CA PHE A 390 27.25 15.29 1.72
C PHE A 390 26.39 15.55 2.96
N ILE A 391 27.08 15.83 4.07
CA ILE A 391 26.47 16.41 5.26
C ILE A 391 26.97 17.83 5.47
N GLU A 392 26.15 18.65 6.12
CA GLU A 392 26.45 20.02 6.49
C GLU A 392 26.57 20.13 8.01
N PHE A 393 27.51 20.93 8.49
CA PHE A 393 27.69 21.13 9.92
C PHE A 393 28.42 22.43 10.26
N THR A 394 28.27 22.86 11.50
CA THR A 394 29.11 23.86 12.17
C THR A 394 29.53 23.29 13.50
N VAL A 395 30.85 23.23 13.72
CA VAL A 395 31.45 22.75 14.97
C VAL A 395 32.03 23.94 15.72
N GLY A 396 31.37 24.32 16.81
CA GLY A 396 31.88 25.33 17.74
C GLY A 396 32.86 24.73 18.75
N PRO A 397 33.44 25.53 19.66
CA PRO A 397 34.44 25.06 20.62
C PRO A 397 33.99 23.88 21.51
N ALA A 398 32.69 23.76 21.76
CA ALA A 398 32.08 22.67 22.53
C ALA A 398 30.67 22.34 22.04
N GLN A 399 30.38 22.53 20.75
CA GLN A 399 29.03 22.39 20.18
C GLN A 399 29.12 21.74 18.81
N PHE A 400 28.26 20.76 18.55
CA PHE A 400 27.99 20.25 17.20
C PHE A 400 26.63 20.74 16.73
N ASN A 401 26.53 21.18 15.48
CA ASN A 401 25.28 21.44 14.78
C ASN A 401 25.44 20.85 13.38
N GLY A 402 24.52 20.00 12.93
CA GLY A 402 24.65 19.42 11.60
C GLY A 402 23.43 18.65 11.14
N ASN A 403 23.43 18.30 9.85
CA ASN A 403 22.30 17.66 9.20
C ASN A 403 22.74 16.85 7.98
N THR A 404 21.95 15.83 7.65
CA THR A 404 21.84 15.34 6.26
C THR A 404 21.02 16.34 5.45
N THR A 405 21.11 16.33 4.11
CA THR A 405 20.31 17.24 3.28
C THR A 405 19.91 16.63 1.94
N ARG A 406 18.67 16.87 1.51
CA ARG A 406 18.11 16.55 0.18
C ARG A 406 17.63 17.81 -0.53
N VAL A 407 17.99 18.98 -0.02
CA VAL A 407 17.64 20.29 -0.60
C VAL A 407 18.08 20.41 -2.05
N ASP A 408 19.26 19.88 -2.38
CA ASP A 408 19.79 19.88 -3.75
C ASP A 408 19.40 18.62 -4.51
N ALA A 409 19.66 17.45 -3.92
CA ALA A 409 19.44 16.15 -4.53
C ALA A 409 19.70 15.00 -3.55
N PHE A 410 19.01 13.87 -3.72
CA PHE A 410 19.42 12.59 -3.15
C PHE A 410 20.49 11.93 -4.03
N GLY A 411 21.66 11.67 -3.46
CA GLY A 411 22.77 10.96 -4.12
C GLY A 411 23.04 9.60 -3.49
N LEU A 412 23.36 9.58 -2.20
CA LEU A 412 23.68 8.39 -1.41
C LEU A 412 22.80 8.36 -0.17
N LYS A 413 22.54 7.17 0.38
CA LYS A 413 21.86 7.03 1.67
C LYS A 413 22.80 7.46 2.79
N LEU A 414 22.38 8.41 3.62
CA LEU A 414 23.14 8.94 4.72
C LEU A 414 22.30 8.92 6.00
N ALA A 415 22.91 8.43 7.09
CA ALA A 415 22.37 8.60 8.43
C ALA A 415 23.47 9.01 9.39
N LEU A 416 23.09 9.80 10.39
CA LEU A 416 23.98 10.29 11.44
C LEU A 416 23.53 9.76 12.80
N ARG A 417 24.49 9.49 13.68
CA ARG A 417 24.25 9.28 15.11
C ARG A 417 25.23 10.11 15.92
N LEU A 418 24.71 11.04 16.71
CA LEU A 418 25.50 11.93 17.56
C LEU A 418 25.39 11.50 19.02
N ARG A 419 26.53 11.31 19.65
CA ARG A 419 26.65 11.09 21.10
C ARG A 419 27.34 12.28 21.74
N ALA A 420 26.79 12.76 22.86
CA ALA A 420 27.43 13.73 23.73
C ALA A 420 27.70 13.17 25.12
N ARG A 421 28.56 13.88 25.87
CA ARG A 421 29.13 13.43 27.15
C ARG A 421 28.12 13.36 28.29
N ASP A 422 27.01 14.05 28.18
CA ASP A 422 25.90 14.04 29.14
C ASP A 422 24.88 12.92 28.89
N GLY A 423 25.13 12.07 27.89
CA GLY A 423 24.29 10.92 27.57
C GLY A 423 23.34 11.14 26.40
N TYR A 424 23.29 12.35 25.81
CA TYR A 424 22.52 12.58 24.58
C TYR A 424 23.00 11.66 23.45
N ASP A 425 22.05 11.01 22.78
CA ASP A 425 22.29 9.99 21.76
C ASP A 425 21.14 9.96 20.77
N VAL A 426 21.29 10.65 19.64
CA VAL A 426 20.22 10.87 18.65
C VAL A 426 20.66 10.46 17.26
N GLN A 427 19.72 9.89 16.51
CA GLN A 427 19.90 9.44 15.13
C GLN A 427 19.00 10.25 14.18
N ILE A 428 19.50 10.55 12.98
CA ILE A 428 18.78 11.23 11.89
C ILE A 428 19.23 10.71 10.52
N GLY A 429 18.48 11.04 9.47
CA GLY A 429 18.76 10.64 8.08
C GLY A 429 17.84 9.50 7.63
N GLU A 430 18.22 8.80 6.56
CA GLU A 430 17.41 7.69 6.02
C GLU A 430 17.21 6.56 7.05
N ASP A 431 16.02 5.95 7.02
CA ASP A 431 15.61 4.92 7.97
C ASP A 431 16.20 3.52 7.68
N GLN A 432 15.97 2.58 8.60
CA GLN A 432 16.47 1.21 8.45
C GLN A 432 15.94 0.52 7.18
N ALA A 433 14.69 0.76 6.79
CA ALA A 433 14.09 0.12 5.62
C ALA A 433 14.77 0.61 4.33
N THR A 434 15.12 1.89 4.28
CA THR A 434 15.84 2.50 3.16
C THR A 434 17.28 2.00 3.10
N PHE A 435 17.96 1.85 4.24
CA PHE A 435 19.29 1.25 4.28
C PHE A 435 19.30 -0.25 3.94
N ALA A 436 18.22 -0.98 4.23
CA ALA A 436 18.12 -2.42 3.96
C ALA A 436 17.88 -2.76 2.48
N GLU A 437 17.25 -1.85 1.72
CA GLU A 437 17.05 -2.05 0.28
C GLU A 437 18.24 -1.58 -0.55
N THR A 438 18.29 -1.98 -1.82
CA THR A 438 19.27 -1.43 -2.78
C THR A 438 18.93 0.00 -3.18
N ARG A 439 19.91 0.75 -3.67
CA ARG A 439 19.71 2.11 -4.17
C ARG A 439 18.72 2.19 -5.32
N ASP A 440 18.77 1.22 -6.23
CA ASP A 440 17.85 1.14 -7.37
C ASP A 440 16.41 0.91 -6.89
N ALA A 441 16.23 0.12 -5.82
CA ALA A 441 14.93 -0.03 -5.17
C ALA A 441 14.43 1.28 -4.56
N THR A 442 15.30 2.10 -3.97
CA THR A 442 14.95 3.44 -3.47
C THR A 442 14.51 4.38 -4.60
N PHE A 443 15.23 4.37 -5.74
CA PHE A 443 14.83 5.13 -6.93
C PHE A 443 13.47 4.68 -7.46
N GLN A 444 13.24 3.37 -7.53
CA GLN A 444 11.97 2.84 -8.00
C GLN A 444 10.83 3.15 -7.02
N ARG A 445 11.10 3.09 -5.71
CA ARG A 445 10.14 3.47 -4.66
C ARG A 445 9.73 4.93 -4.79
N PHE A 446 10.70 5.83 -5.01
CA PHE A 446 10.42 7.24 -5.31
C PHE A 446 9.43 7.38 -6.47
N VAL A 447 9.72 6.74 -7.62
CA VAL A 447 8.84 6.77 -8.81
C VAL A 447 7.45 6.20 -8.56
N ASN A 448 7.34 5.21 -7.67
CA ASN A 448 6.07 4.55 -7.35
C ASN A 448 5.20 5.42 -6.44
N GLU A 449 5.80 6.14 -5.49
CA GLU A 449 5.08 6.85 -4.44
C GLU A 449 4.71 8.28 -4.82
N VAL A 450 5.56 8.99 -5.55
CA VAL A 450 5.32 10.40 -5.90
C VAL A 450 4.29 10.56 -7.03
N PRO A 451 3.55 11.68 -7.09
CA PRO A 451 2.67 12.01 -8.21
C PRO A 451 3.41 12.10 -9.56
N ALA A 452 2.65 12.03 -10.65
CA ALA A 452 3.18 11.97 -12.01
C ALA A 452 4.17 13.11 -12.32
N GLU A 453 3.93 14.30 -11.78
CA GLU A 453 4.72 15.52 -11.96
C GLU A 453 6.13 15.42 -11.38
N PHE A 454 6.40 14.50 -10.47
CA PHE A 454 7.71 14.35 -9.80
C PHE A 454 8.49 13.13 -10.31
N LYS A 455 7.86 12.19 -11.02
CA LYS A 455 8.48 10.92 -11.40
C LYS A 455 9.71 11.09 -12.29
N HIS A 456 9.72 12.11 -13.15
CA HIS A 456 10.84 12.39 -14.04
C HIS A 456 12.11 12.79 -13.28
N LEU A 457 12.02 13.27 -12.03
CA LEU A 457 13.19 13.62 -11.21
C LEU A 457 14.14 12.44 -11.07
N ALA A 458 13.62 11.21 -10.94
CA ALA A 458 14.46 10.00 -10.86
C ALA A 458 15.20 9.66 -12.17
N GLN A 459 14.98 10.42 -13.25
CA GLN A 459 15.57 10.19 -14.59
C GLN A 459 16.54 11.30 -15.00
N ILE A 460 16.37 12.54 -14.52
CA ILE A 460 17.15 13.71 -14.98
C ILE A 460 18.66 13.51 -14.81
N GLN A 461 19.07 12.99 -13.66
CA GLN A 461 20.48 12.73 -13.34
C GLN A 461 20.73 11.24 -13.09
N ALA A 462 19.89 10.37 -13.64
CA ALA A 462 20.06 8.92 -13.51
C ALA A 462 21.36 8.44 -14.20
N PRO A 463 22.03 7.42 -13.65
CA PRO A 463 21.70 6.71 -12.40
C PRO A 463 22.22 7.43 -11.14
N TYR A 464 22.81 8.62 -11.26
CA TYR A 464 23.63 9.22 -10.22
C TYR A 464 22.86 9.91 -9.11
N ARG A 465 21.77 10.62 -9.38
CA ARG A 465 21.02 11.38 -8.35
C ARG A 465 19.55 11.59 -8.72
N ILE A 466 18.73 11.89 -7.70
CA ILE A 466 17.39 12.46 -7.85
C ILE A 466 17.47 13.94 -7.44
N PRO A 467 17.48 14.91 -8.37
CA PRO A 467 17.54 16.32 -8.04
C PRO A 467 16.23 16.82 -7.43
N ALA A 468 16.34 17.83 -6.57
CA ALA A 468 15.19 18.54 -6.03
C ALA A 468 14.39 19.24 -7.16
N PRO A 469 13.06 19.42 -6.98
CA PRO A 469 12.20 19.91 -8.05
C PRO A 469 12.58 21.30 -8.58
N GLY A 470 13.10 22.20 -7.73
CA GLY A 470 13.54 23.54 -8.14
C GLY A 470 14.71 23.54 -9.15
N SER A 471 15.47 22.45 -9.18
CA SER A 471 16.59 22.21 -10.10
C SER A 471 16.17 21.50 -11.39
N SER A 472 14.91 21.09 -11.50
CA SER A 472 14.37 20.41 -12.67
C SER A 472 13.86 21.41 -13.72
N PRO A 473 14.31 21.34 -14.99
CA PRO A 473 13.80 22.19 -16.06
C PRO A 473 12.28 22.16 -16.22
N GLN A 474 11.62 21.05 -15.86
CA GLN A 474 10.16 20.93 -15.99
C GLN A 474 9.39 21.79 -14.98
N PHE A 475 9.96 22.14 -13.81
CA PHE A 475 9.30 23.00 -12.80
C PHE A 475 9.79 24.45 -12.88
N GLN A 476 10.80 24.73 -13.71
CA GLN A 476 11.31 26.07 -13.96
C GLN A 476 10.43 26.83 -14.94
N PRO A 477 10.53 28.18 -15.02
CA PRO A 477 9.78 28.97 -16.00
C PRO A 477 9.96 28.43 -17.43
N GLY A 478 8.84 28.19 -18.12
CA GLY A 478 8.82 27.59 -19.46
C GLY A 478 8.78 26.05 -19.49
N GLY A 479 8.96 25.38 -18.34
CA GLY A 479 8.81 23.94 -18.21
C GLY A 479 7.35 23.48 -18.16
N GLN A 480 7.14 22.18 -18.41
CA GLN A 480 5.81 21.54 -18.43
C GLN A 480 4.99 21.77 -17.14
N TYR A 481 5.65 21.81 -15.99
CA TYR A 481 5.06 21.96 -14.66
C TYR A 481 5.39 23.33 -14.04
N ALA A 482 5.77 24.33 -14.83
CA ALA A 482 6.06 25.69 -14.33
C ALA A 482 4.88 26.29 -13.54
N GLY A 483 3.65 25.93 -13.93
CA GLY A 483 2.40 26.36 -13.29
C GLY A 483 1.90 25.47 -12.15
N TYR A 484 2.70 24.50 -11.66
CA TYR A 484 2.27 23.50 -10.66
C TYR A 484 1.58 24.10 -9.43
N TYR A 485 2.07 25.25 -8.96
CA TYR A 485 1.54 25.96 -7.80
C TYR A 485 0.57 27.11 -8.13
N SER A 486 0.40 27.48 -9.40
CA SER A 486 -0.23 28.76 -9.77
C SER A 486 -1.63 28.95 -9.21
N ALA A 487 -2.49 27.92 -9.30
CA ALA A 487 -3.85 27.99 -8.75
C ALA A 487 -3.83 28.15 -7.22
N TYR A 488 -2.94 27.43 -6.54
CA TYR A 488 -2.84 27.48 -5.07
C TYR A 488 -2.29 28.81 -4.58
N THR A 489 -1.26 29.34 -5.24
CA THR A 489 -0.69 30.67 -4.91
C THR A 489 -1.71 31.78 -5.12
N SER A 490 -2.52 31.72 -6.20
CA SER A 490 -3.62 32.65 -6.42
C SER A 490 -4.69 32.55 -5.33
N GLN A 491 -5.04 31.34 -4.88
CA GLN A 491 -6.01 31.12 -3.80
C GLN A 491 -5.57 31.75 -2.48
N VAL A 492 -4.28 31.62 -2.12
CA VAL A 492 -3.75 32.16 -0.85
C VAL A 492 -3.25 33.61 -0.96
N GLY A 493 -3.44 34.25 -2.12
CA GLY A 493 -3.05 35.65 -2.33
C GLY A 493 -1.54 35.89 -2.33
N PHE A 494 -0.74 34.90 -2.73
CA PHE A 494 0.72 34.99 -2.81
C PHE A 494 1.21 34.82 -4.25
N SER A 495 2.35 35.41 -4.62
CA SER A 495 2.92 35.30 -5.97
C SER A 495 4.34 34.75 -5.89
N ALA A 496 4.53 33.53 -6.41
CA ALA A 496 5.82 32.89 -6.59
C ALA A 496 5.72 31.83 -7.68
N THR A 497 6.82 31.57 -8.39
CA THR A 497 6.90 30.44 -9.33
C THR A 497 7.05 29.11 -8.60
N ALA A 498 6.76 27.99 -9.28
CA ALA A 498 7.01 26.67 -8.69
C ALA A 498 8.48 26.49 -8.28
N GLN A 499 9.42 26.93 -9.11
CA GLN A 499 10.85 26.95 -8.79
C GLN A 499 11.16 27.73 -7.51
N GLN A 500 10.58 28.93 -7.35
CA GLN A 500 10.80 29.75 -6.16
C GLN A 500 10.25 29.11 -4.90
N ILE A 501 9.11 28.42 -5.00
CA ILE A 501 8.50 27.69 -3.88
C ILE A 501 9.38 26.52 -3.47
N PHE A 502 9.74 25.63 -4.40
CA PHE A 502 10.59 24.47 -4.08
C PHE A 502 11.95 24.87 -3.50
N GLY A 503 12.54 25.95 -4.02
CA GLY A 503 13.86 26.42 -3.60
C GLY A 503 13.83 27.53 -2.53
N CYS A 504 12.68 27.86 -1.95
CA CYS A 504 12.51 28.99 -1.02
C CYS A 504 13.27 30.26 -1.41
N SER A 505 13.12 30.68 -2.67
CA SER A 505 13.88 31.80 -3.25
C SER A 505 12.98 32.93 -3.73
N GLY A 506 13.60 34.04 -4.16
CA GLY A 506 12.88 35.25 -4.56
C GLY A 506 12.04 35.80 -3.41
N PRO A 507 10.71 35.97 -3.57
CA PRO A 507 9.85 36.53 -2.51
C PRO A 507 9.75 35.64 -1.25
N LEU A 508 10.27 34.42 -1.30
CA LEU A 508 10.27 33.46 -0.18
C LEU A 508 11.60 33.41 0.59
N ALA A 509 12.66 34.07 0.10
CA ALA A 509 14.02 33.95 0.65
C ALA A 509 14.19 34.48 2.08
N GLU A 510 13.25 35.29 2.57
CA GLU A 510 13.24 35.80 3.96
C GLU A 510 11.91 35.46 4.65
N ASN A 511 11.13 34.54 4.09
CA ASN A 511 9.82 34.17 4.61
C ASN A 511 9.73 32.64 4.83
N PRO A 512 10.42 32.11 5.86
CA PRO A 512 10.49 30.68 6.12
C PRO A 512 9.11 30.06 6.38
N GLY A 513 8.25 30.78 7.10
CA GLY A 513 6.88 30.34 7.38
C GLY A 513 6.06 30.15 6.10
N MET A 514 6.02 31.16 5.22
CA MET A 514 5.27 31.05 3.97
C MET A 514 5.89 30.02 3.02
N CYS A 515 7.22 29.93 2.92
CA CYS A 515 7.85 28.92 2.06
C CYS A 515 7.48 27.51 2.51
N SER A 516 7.63 27.25 3.82
CA SER A 516 7.28 25.97 4.42
C SER A 516 5.79 25.66 4.21
N ALA A 517 4.92 26.63 4.44
CA ALA A 517 3.48 26.47 4.28
C ALA A 517 3.05 26.18 2.83
N LEU A 518 3.70 26.80 1.82
CA LEU A 518 3.45 26.51 0.41
C LEU A 518 3.96 25.12 0.01
N ASN A 519 5.17 24.74 0.43
CA ASN A 519 5.72 23.39 0.17
C ASN A 519 4.85 22.30 0.78
N ARG A 520 4.33 22.52 1.99
CA ARG A 520 3.51 21.56 2.77
C ARG A 520 2.02 21.64 2.51
N HIS A 521 1.56 22.56 1.63
CA HIS A 521 0.16 22.82 1.31
C HIS A 521 -0.71 23.25 2.51
N VAL A 522 -0.17 24.05 3.43
CA VAL A 522 -0.90 24.56 4.61
C VAL A 522 -1.06 26.08 4.62
N ALA A 523 -0.56 26.79 3.60
CA ALA A 523 -0.67 28.26 3.49
C ALA A 523 -2.12 28.78 3.41
N HIS A 524 -3.10 27.92 3.12
CA HIS A 524 -4.52 28.28 3.10
C HIS A 524 -5.16 28.20 4.50
N LEU A 525 -4.48 27.57 5.45
CA LEU A 525 -4.90 27.45 6.84
C LEU A 525 -4.38 28.64 7.66
N PRO A 526 -4.95 28.90 8.84
CA PRO A 526 -4.39 29.86 9.79
C PRO A 526 -2.92 29.53 10.08
N GLN A 527 -2.08 30.56 10.23
CA GLN A 527 -0.65 30.39 10.47
C GLN A 527 -0.32 29.52 11.69
N SER A 528 -1.19 29.49 12.70
CA SER A 528 -1.07 28.59 13.87
C SER A 528 -1.07 27.10 13.50
N SER A 529 -1.59 26.73 12.33
CA SER A 529 -1.64 25.37 11.83
C SER A 529 -0.41 25.00 10.98
N TRP A 530 0.43 25.97 10.61
CA TRP A 530 1.57 25.75 9.72
C TRP A 530 2.69 24.91 10.36
N SER A 531 2.63 24.72 11.68
CA SER A 531 3.57 23.90 12.44
C SER A 531 3.03 22.53 12.82
N ASN A 532 1.87 22.10 12.32
CA ASN A 532 1.30 20.80 12.64
C ASN A 532 1.62 19.76 11.55
N PRO A 533 2.52 18.79 11.79
CA PRO A 533 2.93 17.82 10.77
C PRO A 533 1.81 16.92 10.26
N ALA A 534 0.76 16.71 11.06
CA ALA A 534 -0.41 15.92 10.64
C ALA A 534 -1.18 16.58 9.47
N LEU A 535 -0.97 17.87 9.22
CA LEU A 535 -1.64 18.61 8.15
C LEU A 535 -0.80 18.74 6.88
N PHE A 536 0.46 18.29 6.90
CA PHE A 536 1.36 18.48 5.77
C PHE A 536 1.07 17.49 4.65
N TYR A 537 1.19 17.96 3.40
CA TYR A 537 1.12 17.16 2.18
C TYR A 537 -0.18 16.34 1.99
N GLN A 538 -1.27 16.76 2.63
CA GLN A 538 -2.56 16.05 2.57
C GLN A 538 -3.22 16.18 1.18
N THR A 539 -2.93 17.27 0.48
CA THR A 539 -3.54 17.60 -0.82
C THR A 539 -2.51 18.26 -1.74
N ALA A 540 -2.66 18.04 -3.06
CA ALA A 540 -1.86 18.71 -4.07
C ALA A 540 -2.41 20.12 -4.39
N PRO A 541 -1.56 21.06 -4.86
CA PRO A 541 -0.12 20.92 -5.08
C PRO A 541 0.69 20.99 -3.79
N ALA A 542 1.67 20.09 -3.64
CA ALA A 542 2.59 20.05 -2.50
C ALA A 542 3.96 19.53 -2.96
N ASN A 543 5.00 19.70 -2.14
CA ASN A 543 6.34 19.20 -2.45
C ASN A 543 6.44 17.71 -2.09
N TYR A 544 5.93 16.87 -3.00
CA TYR A 544 5.95 15.41 -2.82
C TYR A 544 7.35 14.79 -2.90
N TYR A 545 8.34 15.52 -3.44
CA TYR A 545 9.75 15.15 -3.28
C TYR A 545 10.20 15.24 -1.82
N SER A 546 9.93 16.36 -1.14
CA SER A 546 10.22 16.51 0.30
C SER A 546 9.43 15.49 1.13
N LYS A 547 8.13 15.32 0.85
CA LYS A 547 7.29 14.31 1.53
C LYS A 547 7.91 12.91 1.47
N PHE A 548 8.39 12.49 0.31
CA PHE A 548 9.05 11.18 0.17
C PHE A 548 10.20 11.03 1.16
N TRP A 549 11.10 12.01 1.25
CA TRP A 549 12.22 11.92 2.20
C TRP A 549 11.77 11.97 3.65
N HIS A 550 10.69 12.67 4.01
CA HIS A 550 10.12 12.53 5.36
C HIS A 550 9.56 11.12 5.61
N ASP A 551 8.85 10.54 4.65
CA ASP A 551 8.25 9.21 4.83
C ASP A 551 9.29 8.10 5.04
N HIS A 552 10.51 8.28 4.54
CA HIS A 552 11.61 7.29 4.55
C HIS A 552 12.83 7.71 5.40
N ASN A 553 12.67 8.71 6.27
CA ASN A 553 13.71 9.13 7.23
C ASN A 553 13.33 8.81 8.67
N ILE A 554 14.35 8.58 9.49
CA ILE A 554 14.26 8.43 10.94
C ILE A 554 13.40 9.55 11.55
N ASN A 555 12.38 9.15 12.34
CA ASN A 555 11.41 10.05 12.97
C ASN A 555 10.64 10.97 12.00
N ARG A 556 10.66 10.68 10.70
CA ARG A 556 10.15 11.53 9.63
C ARG A 556 10.79 12.91 9.55
N LEU A 557 12.06 13.03 9.95
CA LEU A 557 12.81 14.28 9.90
C LEU A 557 13.71 14.32 8.67
N SER A 558 13.54 15.33 7.81
CA SER A 558 14.30 15.46 6.57
C SER A 558 14.48 16.90 6.14
N TYR A 559 15.67 17.23 5.64
CA TYR A 559 15.90 18.48 4.91
C TYR A 559 15.53 18.29 3.43
N GLY A 560 14.23 18.28 3.12
CA GLY A 560 13.71 18.08 1.75
C GLY A 560 13.62 19.37 0.94
N PHE A 561 13.59 20.54 1.59
CA PHE A 561 13.65 21.88 0.99
C PHE A 561 14.30 22.88 1.98
N PRO A 562 14.72 24.09 1.57
CA PRO A 562 15.59 24.95 2.40
C PRO A 562 15.03 25.41 3.75
N TYR A 563 13.70 25.44 3.93
CA TYR A 563 13.06 25.82 5.20
C TYR A 563 12.26 24.66 5.82
N ASP A 564 12.74 23.43 5.63
CA ASP A 564 12.15 22.25 6.27
C ASP A 564 12.34 22.25 7.81
N ASP A 565 13.30 23.04 8.30
CA ASP A 565 13.53 23.28 9.72
C ASP A 565 12.41 24.08 10.39
N TYR A 566 11.59 24.79 9.62
CA TYR A 566 10.34 25.36 10.13
C TYR A 566 9.48 24.24 10.74
N ALA A 567 9.03 24.45 11.98
CA ALA A 567 8.33 23.45 12.78
C ALA A 567 9.15 22.19 13.10
N GLU A 568 10.49 22.31 13.16
CA GLU A 568 11.41 21.26 13.62
C GLU A 568 11.34 19.98 12.79
N GLN A 569 11.03 20.05 11.48
CA GLN A 569 10.90 18.85 10.65
C GLN A 569 12.16 18.48 9.87
N SER A 570 13.21 19.29 9.96
CA SER A 570 14.46 18.98 9.27
C SER A 570 15.22 17.85 9.96
N SER A 571 16.10 17.18 9.21
CA SER A 571 17.08 16.24 9.75
C SER A 571 18.26 16.97 10.42
N PHE A 572 17.98 17.98 11.24
CA PHE A 572 18.98 18.76 11.97
C PHE A 572 19.16 18.22 13.39
N ILE A 573 20.42 18.11 13.82
CA ILE A 573 20.81 17.77 15.19
C ILE A 573 21.79 18.82 15.71
N ALA A 574 21.59 19.22 16.96
CA ALA A 574 22.48 20.12 17.66
C ALA A 574 22.63 19.69 19.11
N HIS A 575 23.86 19.63 19.60
CA HIS A 575 24.11 19.36 21.02
C HIS A 575 25.47 19.90 21.48
N ALA A 576 25.52 20.33 22.75
CA ALA A 576 26.75 20.69 23.43
C ALA A 576 27.56 19.45 23.81
N ASN A 577 28.87 19.63 24.02
CA ASN A 577 29.82 18.62 24.48
C ASN A 577 29.76 17.31 23.68
N PRO A 578 29.84 17.37 22.33
CA PRO A 578 29.83 16.17 21.51
C PRO A 578 31.03 15.27 21.86
N GLN A 579 30.82 13.96 21.78
CA GLN A 579 31.87 12.96 21.98
C GLN A 579 32.27 12.37 20.63
N TRP A 580 31.31 11.83 19.90
CA TRP A 580 31.51 11.27 18.58
C TRP A 580 30.29 11.45 17.68
N LEU A 581 30.55 11.45 16.38
CA LEU A 581 29.55 11.44 15.31
C LEU A 581 29.81 10.22 14.43
N LEU A 582 28.81 9.36 14.31
CA LEU A 582 28.84 8.28 13.31
C LEU A 582 28.16 8.77 12.03
N VAL A 583 28.77 8.50 10.89
CA VAL A 583 28.18 8.76 9.57
C VAL A 583 28.07 7.46 8.79
N ALA A 584 26.86 6.98 8.58
CA ALA A 584 26.59 5.79 7.78
C ALA A 584 26.45 6.18 6.30
N VAL A 585 27.24 5.55 5.43
CA VAL A 585 27.20 5.72 3.97
C VAL A 585 26.63 4.46 3.34
N GLY A 586 25.43 4.54 2.79
CA GLY A 586 24.65 3.40 2.30
C GLY A 586 24.55 3.29 0.78
N TRP A 587 24.12 2.11 0.34
CA TRP A 587 23.81 1.79 -1.05
C TRP A 587 22.50 1.03 -1.15
#